data_AF-A0AAN5YMA7-F1
#
_entry.id   AF-A0AAN5YMA7-F1
#
_cell.length_a   1.000
_cell.length_b   1.000
_cell.length_c   1.000
_cell.angle_alpha   90.00
_cell.angle_beta   90.00
_cell.angle_gamma   90.00
#
_symmetry.space_group_name_H-M   'P 1'
#
loop_
_entity.id
_entity.type
_entity.pdbx_description
1 polymer ?
#
loop_
_entity_poly.entity_id
_entity_poly.type
_entity_poly.pdbx_seq_one_letter_code
_entity_poly.pdbx_strand_id
1 'polypeptide(L)'
;MQFTQLVALALALATSEAAHQGFNYGNTKSDGSAKSQSDFQSEFSTAKNLVGTSGFTSARLYTMIQGGTANTPISAIPAAVAEETSLLLGLWASGGNFANEIAALKAAIADYGDDLAKLVVGISVGSEDLYRNSVDGVKAKAGLGANPDEIVSYINQVRSTIAGTKLSGAPIGHVDTWTAWVNGSNSAVIDACDWLGFDGYPYFQNTMANSISDAKALFDDSVAKTEAVAKGKEVWITETGWPVSGKTENLAAANLANAKTYWDEVGCPLFGKTNTWWYMLQDANPVTPNPSFGIVGSTLSTTPLFDLSCSASSSSAAASSTALPSASSVAGGKASGFATAAASSGAAGSAKPTFTVGKGPGASYNGTGSWNSTSSARPSSSAISGSSSGSSSSGSSGSSGSGASGQSSSSTGSSSAPSSSHILSNAASGISGSIFGAVVAVCLALAAL
;
A
#
# COMPACT_ATOMS: atom_id res chain seq x y z
N MET A 1 45.73 28.21 36.62
CA MET A 1 44.30 28.15 36.97
C MET A 1 43.50 27.96 35.68
N GLN A 2 42.47 27.12 35.72
CA GLN A 2 41.33 27.02 34.79
C GLN A 2 41.61 27.01 33.27
N PHE A 3 41.42 25.84 32.66
CA PHE A 3 41.15 25.70 31.22
C PHE A 3 39.72 26.21 30.94
N THR A 4 39.59 27.16 30.01
CA THR A 4 38.29 27.65 29.53
C THR A 4 37.66 26.63 28.58
N GLN A 5 36.68 25.87 29.05
CA GLN A 5 35.84 25.04 28.16
C GLN A 5 34.78 25.92 27.49
N LEU A 6 34.92 26.14 26.19
CA LEU A 6 33.86 26.66 25.34
C LEU A 6 32.90 25.53 24.97
N VAL A 7 31.80 25.40 25.73
CA VAL A 7 30.68 24.53 25.36
C VAL A 7 29.88 25.23 24.27
N ALA A 8 30.07 24.80 23.02
CA ALA A 8 29.23 25.24 21.90
C ALA A 8 27.90 24.50 21.95
N LEU A 9 26.88 25.13 22.55
CA LEU A 9 25.51 24.63 22.52
C LEU A 9 24.92 24.86 21.13
N ALA A 10 25.02 23.85 20.26
CA ALA A 10 24.38 23.86 18.96
C ALA A 10 22.86 23.81 19.14
N LEU A 11 22.22 24.98 19.01
CA LEU A 11 20.76 25.10 18.91
C LEU A 11 20.32 24.45 17.60
N ALA A 12 19.90 23.18 17.67
CA ALA A 12 19.16 22.55 16.61
C ALA A 12 17.83 23.30 16.44
N LEU A 13 17.79 24.19 15.46
CA LEU A 13 16.54 24.72 14.94
C LEU A 13 15.80 23.55 14.31
N ALA A 14 14.87 22.97 15.06
CA ALA A 14 13.88 22.05 14.50
C ALA A 14 12.99 22.87 13.55
N THR A 15 13.41 22.98 12.29
CA THR A 15 12.51 23.31 11.20
C THR A 15 11.47 22.20 11.17
N SER A 16 10.24 22.52 11.59
CA SER A 16 9.10 21.62 11.38
C SER A 16 8.87 21.54 9.87
N GLU A 17 9.50 20.57 9.23
CA GLU A 17 9.18 20.18 7.85
C GLU A 17 7.66 19.94 7.81
N ALA A 18 6.96 20.64 6.93
CA ALA A 18 5.52 20.47 6.83
C ALA A 18 5.23 19.07 6.26
N ALA A 19 4.40 18.29 6.95
CA ALA A 19 4.08 16.94 6.53
C ALA A 19 3.53 16.91 5.10
N HIS A 20 4.03 15.97 4.29
CA HIS A 20 3.62 15.84 2.90
C HIS A 20 2.19 15.30 2.82
N GLN A 21 1.34 15.95 2.04
CA GLN A 21 0.01 15.43 1.74
C GLN A 21 -0.27 15.42 0.25
N GLY A 22 -1.04 14.44 -0.19
CA GLY A 22 -1.14 14.13 -1.61
C GLY A 22 -2.12 13.01 -1.92
N PHE A 23 -2.00 12.46 -3.12
CA PHE A 23 -2.77 11.31 -3.59
C PHE A 23 -1.87 10.21 -4.14
N ASN A 24 -2.46 9.03 -4.35
CA ASN A 24 -1.81 7.92 -5.03
C ASN A 24 -2.08 7.96 -6.54
N TYR A 25 -1.06 7.61 -7.35
CA TYR A 25 -1.13 7.68 -8.81
C TYR A 25 -0.57 6.42 -9.48
N GLY A 26 -1.45 5.62 -10.08
CA GLY A 26 -1.07 4.48 -10.94
C GLY A 26 -0.55 4.93 -12.31
N ASN A 27 0.20 4.05 -12.99
CA ASN A 27 0.77 4.32 -14.32
C ASN A 27 -0.19 4.03 -15.50
N THR A 28 -1.40 3.56 -15.21
CA THR A 28 -2.47 3.28 -16.17
C THR A 28 -3.79 3.98 -15.79
N LYS A 29 -4.65 4.11 -16.79
CA LYS A 29 -6.08 4.43 -16.69
C LYS A 29 -6.86 3.16 -16.33
N SER A 30 -8.15 3.28 -15.96
CA SER A 30 -8.93 2.15 -15.49
C SER A 30 -9.30 1.11 -16.55
N ASP A 31 -9.08 1.42 -17.83
CA ASP A 31 -9.12 0.47 -18.96
C ASP A 31 -7.78 -0.28 -19.18
N GLY A 32 -6.73 0.06 -18.42
CA GLY A 32 -5.38 -0.46 -18.55
C GLY A 32 -4.50 0.27 -19.57
N SER A 33 -5.00 1.30 -20.26
CA SER A 33 -4.18 2.14 -21.14
C SER A 33 -3.17 2.96 -20.31
N ALA A 34 -1.96 3.16 -20.85
CA ALA A 34 -0.92 3.86 -20.12
C ALA A 34 -1.23 5.36 -19.97
N LYS A 35 -0.95 5.94 -18.79
CA LYS A 35 -0.97 7.39 -18.60
C LYS A 35 0.23 8.06 -19.28
N SER A 36 -0.01 9.23 -19.85
CA SER A 36 0.98 10.13 -20.45
C SER A 36 1.41 11.23 -19.47
N GLN A 37 2.49 11.95 -19.78
CA GLN A 37 2.93 13.11 -18.99
C GLN A 37 1.79 14.13 -18.79
N SER A 38 1.02 14.42 -19.85
CA SER A 38 -0.09 15.38 -19.79
C SER A 38 -1.26 14.91 -18.93
N ASP A 39 -1.48 13.59 -18.79
CA ASP A 39 -2.46 13.06 -17.84
C ASP A 39 -2.00 13.37 -16.41
N PHE A 40 -0.74 13.05 -16.07
CA PHE A 40 -0.16 13.34 -14.75
C PHE A 40 -0.10 14.84 -14.43
N GLN A 41 0.29 15.69 -15.37
CA GLN A 41 0.30 17.15 -15.16
C GLN A 41 -1.11 17.67 -14.86
N SER A 42 -2.11 17.22 -15.61
CA SER A 42 -3.50 17.59 -15.36
C SER A 42 -3.97 17.14 -13.97
N GLU A 43 -3.61 15.92 -13.57
CA GLU A 43 -3.94 15.35 -12.26
C GLU A 43 -3.26 16.08 -11.10
N PHE A 44 -1.97 16.40 -11.21
CA PHE A 44 -1.22 17.17 -10.22
C PHE A 44 -1.72 18.62 -10.09
N SER A 45 -1.95 19.28 -11.24
CA SER A 45 -2.51 20.63 -11.26
C SER A 45 -3.92 20.67 -10.68
N THR A 46 -4.72 19.62 -10.92
CA THR A 46 -6.06 19.47 -10.30
C THR A 46 -5.95 19.30 -8.79
N ALA A 47 -5.08 18.41 -8.30
CA ALA A 47 -4.87 18.16 -6.86
C ALA A 47 -4.46 19.44 -6.11
N LYS A 48 -3.52 20.21 -6.67
CA LYS A 48 -3.06 21.50 -6.11
C LYS A 48 -4.18 22.55 -6.00
N ASN A 49 -5.19 22.48 -6.88
CA ASN A 49 -6.25 23.48 -7.02
C ASN A 49 -7.65 22.98 -6.59
N LEU A 50 -7.75 21.89 -5.81
CA LEU A 50 -9.02 21.36 -5.31
C LEU A 50 -9.80 22.39 -4.46
N VAL A 51 -11.07 22.59 -4.78
CA VAL A 51 -11.96 23.48 -4.01
C VAL A 51 -12.24 22.87 -2.63
N GLY A 52 -12.17 23.70 -1.59
CA GLY A 52 -12.42 23.30 -0.21
C GLY A 52 -11.18 22.82 0.57
N THR A 53 -10.04 22.61 -0.09
CA THR A 53 -8.79 22.21 0.57
C THR A 53 -7.56 22.89 -0.07
N SER A 54 -6.36 22.58 0.42
CA SER A 54 -5.09 23.07 -0.14
C SER A 54 -3.92 22.16 0.24
N GLY A 55 -2.74 22.37 -0.33
CA GLY A 55 -1.51 21.66 0.05
C GLY A 55 -1.39 20.22 -0.43
N PHE A 56 -2.33 19.71 -1.23
CA PHE A 56 -2.23 18.40 -1.90
C PHE A 56 -1.25 18.47 -3.08
N THR A 57 0.03 18.61 -2.75
CA THR A 57 1.15 18.82 -3.70
C THR A 57 2.19 17.71 -3.60
N SER A 58 1.76 16.51 -3.19
CA SER A 58 2.57 15.30 -3.20
C SER A 58 1.89 14.16 -3.99
N ALA A 59 2.70 13.27 -4.55
CA ALA A 59 2.25 12.10 -5.30
C ALA A 59 3.01 10.85 -4.85
N ARG A 60 2.26 9.83 -4.41
CA ARG A 60 2.81 8.47 -4.24
C ARG A 60 2.62 7.71 -5.55
N LEU A 61 3.73 7.28 -6.14
CA LEU A 61 3.77 6.40 -7.31
C LEU A 61 3.86 4.94 -6.86
N TYR A 62 3.39 4.01 -7.68
CA TYR A 62 3.47 2.56 -7.41
C TYR A 62 4.67 1.87 -8.07
N THR A 63 5.22 2.50 -9.11
CA THR A 63 6.25 1.94 -9.99
C THR A 63 7.04 3.08 -10.62
N MET A 64 8.31 2.83 -10.92
CA MET A 64 9.18 3.71 -11.69
C MET A 64 8.98 3.53 -13.20
N ILE A 65 8.19 2.53 -13.63
CA ILE A 65 8.07 2.10 -15.02
C ILE A 65 6.88 2.78 -15.71
N GLN A 66 7.14 3.39 -16.87
CA GLN A 66 6.11 3.90 -17.78
C GLN A 66 5.25 2.74 -18.30
N GLY A 67 3.92 2.87 -18.15
CA GLY A 67 2.97 1.88 -18.65
C GLY A 67 3.18 1.58 -20.14
N GLY A 68 3.16 0.29 -20.49
CA GLY A 68 3.44 -0.18 -21.86
C GLY A 68 4.94 -0.32 -22.21
N THR A 69 5.85 -0.08 -21.26
CA THR A 69 7.31 -0.27 -21.44
C THR A 69 7.86 -1.34 -20.51
N ALA A 70 9.08 -1.82 -20.77
CA ALA A 70 9.74 -2.78 -19.90
C ALA A 70 10.38 -2.12 -18.67
N ASN A 71 11.06 -0.99 -18.85
CA ASN A 71 11.91 -0.34 -17.84
C ASN A 71 12.18 1.16 -18.13
N THR A 72 11.33 1.84 -18.90
CA THR A 72 11.48 3.29 -19.15
C THR A 72 10.95 4.07 -17.95
N PRO A 73 11.62 5.15 -17.50
CA PRO A 73 11.10 6.03 -16.44
C PRO A 73 9.66 6.49 -16.68
N ILE A 74 8.83 6.41 -15.64
CA ILE A 74 7.43 6.84 -15.66
C ILE A 74 7.31 8.34 -15.94
N SER A 75 6.42 8.70 -16.87
CA SER A 75 6.17 10.09 -17.28
C SER A 75 5.58 10.99 -16.19
N ALA A 76 5.23 10.43 -15.02
CA ALA A 76 4.89 11.18 -13.81
C ALA A 76 6.08 12.02 -13.28
N ILE A 77 7.33 11.61 -13.52
CA ILE A 77 8.51 12.33 -13.04
C ILE A 77 8.68 13.70 -13.74
N PRO A 78 8.73 13.80 -15.09
CA PRO A 78 8.78 15.09 -15.75
C PRO A 78 7.48 15.91 -15.56
N ALA A 79 6.34 15.27 -15.30
CA ALA A 79 5.11 15.96 -14.89
C ALA A 79 5.27 16.62 -13.51
N ALA A 80 5.88 15.92 -12.55
CA ALA A 80 6.13 16.43 -11.20
C ALA A 80 7.15 17.57 -11.16
N VAL A 81 8.18 17.50 -12.02
CA VAL A 81 9.12 18.62 -12.24
C VAL A 81 8.41 19.86 -12.79
N ALA A 82 7.49 19.69 -13.74
CA ALA A 82 6.74 20.81 -14.32
C ALA A 82 5.70 21.42 -13.37
N GLU A 83 5.06 20.60 -12.51
CA GLU A 83 4.01 21.03 -11.57
C GLU A 83 4.53 21.27 -10.15
N GLU A 84 5.84 21.16 -9.89
CA GLU A 84 6.45 21.27 -8.54
C GLU A 84 5.78 20.33 -7.50
N THR A 85 5.47 19.10 -7.91
CA THR A 85 4.83 18.08 -7.07
C THR A 85 5.89 17.20 -6.42
N SER A 86 5.87 17.07 -5.09
CA SER A 86 6.80 16.17 -4.40
C SER A 86 6.44 14.70 -4.63
N LEU A 87 7.43 13.81 -4.62
CA LEU A 87 7.30 12.41 -5.01
C LEU A 87 7.69 11.47 -3.88
N LEU A 88 6.76 10.60 -3.49
CA LEU A 88 7.09 9.31 -2.89
C LEU A 88 7.21 8.29 -4.02
N LEU A 89 8.45 7.91 -4.34
CA LEU A 89 8.75 7.00 -5.45
C LEU A 89 8.41 5.56 -5.07
N GLY A 90 7.60 4.87 -5.86
CA GLY A 90 7.33 3.44 -5.70
C GLY A 90 8.11 2.59 -6.69
N LEU A 91 8.61 1.44 -6.22
CA LEU A 91 9.12 0.36 -7.06
C LEU A 91 8.29 -0.88 -6.79
N TRP A 92 7.60 -1.44 -7.79
CA TRP A 92 6.74 -2.60 -7.60
C TRP A 92 7.56 -3.88 -7.38
N ALA A 93 7.39 -4.54 -6.23
CA ALA A 93 8.26 -5.64 -5.80
C ALA A 93 7.84 -7.02 -6.34
N SER A 94 6.56 -7.38 -6.28
CA SER A 94 6.09 -8.69 -6.71
C SER A 94 6.08 -8.90 -8.23
N GLY A 95 5.92 -10.16 -8.65
CA GLY A 95 5.80 -10.50 -10.08
C GLY A 95 7.12 -10.59 -10.85
N GLY A 96 8.26 -10.51 -10.17
CA GLY A 96 9.58 -10.88 -10.72
C GLY A 96 10.29 -9.82 -11.58
N ASN A 97 9.77 -8.59 -11.64
CA ASN A 97 10.29 -7.53 -12.51
C ASN A 97 11.13 -6.45 -11.80
N PHE A 98 11.54 -6.66 -10.53
CA PHE A 98 12.22 -5.63 -9.73
C PHE A 98 13.54 -5.11 -10.35
N ALA A 99 14.24 -5.92 -11.16
CA ALA A 99 15.41 -5.46 -11.91
C ALA A 99 15.08 -4.35 -12.93
N ASN A 100 13.87 -4.34 -13.48
CA ASN A 100 13.39 -3.29 -14.38
C ASN A 100 13.04 -2.00 -13.61
N GLU A 101 12.48 -2.12 -12.41
CA GLU A 101 12.24 -0.98 -11.50
C GLU A 101 13.56 -0.29 -11.14
N ILE A 102 14.59 -1.06 -10.80
CA ILE A 102 15.96 -0.56 -10.55
C ILE A 102 16.57 0.08 -11.81
N ALA A 103 16.32 -0.46 -13.01
CA ALA A 103 16.80 0.13 -14.25
C ALA A 103 16.09 1.47 -14.56
N ALA A 104 14.77 1.54 -14.37
CA ALA A 104 13.99 2.75 -14.51
C ALA A 104 14.40 3.83 -13.48
N LEU A 105 14.66 3.45 -12.23
CA LEU A 105 15.19 4.35 -11.20
C LEU A 105 16.56 4.92 -11.60
N LYS A 106 17.48 4.08 -12.10
CA LYS A 106 18.81 4.54 -12.58
C LYS A 106 18.70 5.51 -13.75
N ALA A 107 17.83 5.22 -14.72
CA ALA A 107 17.56 6.11 -15.84
C ALA A 107 16.96 7.45 -15.35
N ALA A 108 15.95 7.42 -14.47
CA ALA A 108 15.36 8.64 -13.90
C ALA A 108 16.39 9.52 -13.16
N ILE A 109 17.29 8.92 -12.38
CA ILE A 109 18.38 9.65 -11.70
C ILE A 109 19.36 10.27 -12.71
N ALA A 110 19.64 9.58 -13.82
CA ALA A 110 20.54 10.10 -14.86
C ALA A 110 19.89 11.21 -15.70
N ASP A 111 18.61 11.06 -16.05
CA ASP A 111 17.87 11.97 -16.94
C ASP A 111 17.43 13.26 -16.23
N TYR A 112 17.04 13.17 -14.95
CA TYR A 112 16.45 14.30 -14.20
C TYR A 112 17.31 14.81 -13.03
N GLY A 113 18.30 14.04 -12.58
CA GLY A 113 19.35 14.48 -11.64
C GLY A 113 18.86 15.32 -10.46
N ASP A 114 19.27 16.58 -10.43
CA ASP A 114 18.94 17.53 -9.36
C ASP A 114 17.46 17.97 -9.35
N ASP A 115 16.76 17.92 -10.47
CA ASP A 115 15.34 18.30 -10.53
C ASP A 115 14.44 17.21 -9.93
N LEU A 116 14.79 15.94 -10.13
CA LEU A 116 14.18 14.84 -9.37
C LEU A 116 14.55 14.91 -7.89
N ALA A 117 15.83 15.15 -7.56
CA ALA A 117 16.30 15.11 -6.18
C ALA A 117 15.68 16.17 -5.25
N LYS A 118 15.23 17.32 -5.80
CA LYS A 118 14.48 18.33 -5.03
C LYS A 118 13.07 17.90 -4.65
N LEU A 119 12.49 16.91 -5.34
CA LEU A 119 11.09 16.52 -5.20
C LEU A 119 10.91 15.21 -4.43
N VAL A 120 11.92 14.33 -4.39
CA VAL A 120 11.81 13.02 -3.72
C VAL A 120 11.76 13.17 -2.21
N VAL A 121 10.64 12.77 -1.60
CA VAL A 121 10.46 12.75 -0.14
C VAL A 121 10.90 11.42 0.47
N GLY A 122 10.91 10.36 -0.33
CA GLY A 122 11.26 9.01 0.08
C GLY A 122 11.04 7.99 -1.05
N ILE A 123 11.43 6.74 -0.80
CA ILE A 123 11.29 5.64 -1.76
C ILE A 123 10.62 4.45 -1.07
N SER A 124 9.43 4.04 -1.54
CA SER A 124 8.75 2.81 -1.14
C SER A 124 9.16 1.65 -2.05
N VAL A 125 9.70 0.59 -1.44
CA VAL A 125 10.06 -0.66 -2.12
C VAL A 125 8.94 -1.67 -1.89
N GLY A 126 8.02 -1.81 -2.85
CA GLY A 126 6.81 -2.61 -2.70
C GLY A 126 5.64 -1.88 -2.01
N SER A 127 4.47 -2.52 -2.05
CA SER A 127 3.19 -2.09 -1.45
C SER A 127 2.29 -3.30 -1.27
N GLU A 128 1.97 -3.69 -0.04
CA GLU A 128 1.19 -4.88 0.35
C GLU A 128 1.80 -6.24 -0.07
N ASP A 129 3.10 -6.32 -0.37
CA ASP A 129 3.69 -7.57 -0.86
C ASP A 129 3.71 -8.69 0.18
N LEU A 130 3.82 -8.34 1.47
CA LEU A 130 3.81 -9.30 2.57
C LEU A 130 2.37 -9.69 2.92
N TYR A 131 1.41 -8.75 2.86
CA TYR A 131 -0.02 -9.06 2.95
C TYR A 131 -0.47 -10.01 1.83
N ARG A 132 -0.11 -9.73 0.57
CA ARG A 132 -0.45 -10.60 -0.58
C ARG A 132 0.15 -12.01 -0.48
N ASN A 133 1.28 -12.16 0.21
CA ASN A 133 1.90 -13.45 0.52
C ASN A 133 1.32 -14.13 1.79
N SER A 134 0.49 -13.43 2.58
CA SER A 134 -0.15 -13.98 3.78
C SER A 134 -1.32 -14.91 3.46
N VAL A 135 -1.75 -15.70 4.45
CA VAL A 135 -2.93 -16.56 4.35
C VAL A 135 -4.18 -15.76 3.97
N ASP A 136 -4.36 -14.57 4.53
CA ASP A 136 -5.52 -13.72 4.27
C ASP A 136 -5.45 -13.07 2.88
N GLY A 137 -4.28 -12.60 2.44
CA GLY A 137 -4.10 -12.06 1.08
C GLY A 137 -4.31 -13.12 -0.01
N VAL A 138 -3.82 -14.35 0.20
CA VAL A 138 -4.09 -15.49 -0.70
C VAL A 138 -5.58 -15.84 -0.74
N LYS A 139 -6.24 -15.87 0.43
CA LYS A 139 -7.69 -16.12 0.54
C LYS A 139 -8.51 -15.01 -0.14
N ALA A 140 -8.09 -13.76 -0.01
CA ALA A 140 -8.71 -12.59 -0.65
C ALA A 140 -8.38 -12.48 -2.15
N LYS A 141 -7.46 -13.30 -2.68
CA LYS A 141 -6.92 -13.22 -4.04
C LYS A 141 -6.32 -11.84 -4.34
N ALA A 142 -5.64 -11.25 -3.36
CA ALA A 142 -5.13 -9.88 -3.41
C ALA A 142 -4.03 -9.63 -4.45
N GLY A 143 -3.53 -10.66 -5.12
CA GLY A 143 -2.52 -10.58 -6.20
C GLY A 143 -1.26 -11.37 -5.86
N LEU A 144 -0.15 -11.03 -6.53
CA LEU A 144 1.16 -11.62 -6.23
C LEU A 144 1.81 -10.86 -5.07
N GLY A 145 2.27 -11.59 -4.06
CA GLY A 145 3.13 -11.06 -2.99
C GLY A 145 4.61 -11.35 -3.23
N ALA A 146 5.41 -11.09 -2.20
CA ALA A 146 6.84 -11.45 -2.12
C ALA A 146 7.19 -11.89 -0.69
N ASN A 147 8.30 -12.61 -0.53
CA ASN A 147 8.76 -13.04 0.80
C ASN A 147 9.51 -11.90 1.54
N PRO A 148 9.55 -11.92 2.89
CA PRO A 148 10.22 -10.88 3.67
C PRO A 148 11.71 -10.69 3.31
N ASP A 149 12.41 -11.77 2.99
CA ASP A 149 13.82 -11.75 2.57
C ASP A 149 14.02 -11.16 1.17
N GLU A 150 13.06 -11.36 0.26
CA GLU A 150 13.04 -10.69 -1.05
C GLU A 150 12.88 -9.18 -0.89
N ILE A 151 11.94 -8.72 -0.06
CA ILE A 151 11.75 -7.28 0.23
C ILE A 151 12.99 -6.67 0.90
N VAL A 152 13.61 -7.35 1.87
CA VAL A 152 14.89 -6.90 2.48
C VAL A 152 16.00 -6.83 1.42
N SER A 153 16.09 -7.80 0.52
CA SER A 153 17.05 -7.78 -0.60
C SER A 153 16.80 -6.58 -1.52
N TYR A 154 15.54 -6.31 -1.86
CA TYR A 154 15.14 -5.19 -2.72
C TYR A 154 15.42 -3.82 -2.09
N ILE A 155 15.14 -3.64 -0.79
CA ILE A 155 15.51 -2.43 -0.04
C ILE A 155 17.02 -2.19 -0.12
N ASN A 156 17.84 -3.23 0.09
CA ASN A 156 19.30 -3.13 -0.01
C ASN A 156 19.78 -2.83 -1.44
N GLN A 157 19.10 -3.35 -2.47
CA GLN A 157 19.40 -3.04 -3.87
C GLN A 157 19.07 -1.59 -4.24
N VAL A 158 17.97 -1.03 -3.73
CA VAL A 158 17.63 0.40 -3.89
C VAL A 158 18.65 1.26 -3.17
N ARG A 159 18.95 0.96 -1.90
CA ARG A 159 19.94 1.68 -1.09
C ARG A 159 21.32 1.70 -1.77
N SER A 160 21.73 0.57 -2.35
CA SER A 160 22.97 0.46 -3.14
C SER A 160 22.90 1.20 -4.48
N THR A 161 21.72 1.28 -5.09
CA THR A 161 21.51 1.96 -6.38
C THR A 161 21.55 3.47 -6.26
N ILE A 162 21.03 4.04 -5.17
CA ILE A 162 21.03 5.49 -4.93
C ILE A 162 22.31 5.99 -4.23
N ALA A 163 23.13 5.10 -3.68
CA ALA A 163 24.40 5.44 -3.05
C ALA A 163 25.34 6.20 -4.00
N GLY A 164 25.89 7.34 -3.54
CA GLY A 164 26.73 8.22 -4.36
C GLY A 164 25.98 9.02 -5.44
N THR A 165 24.66 8.87 -5.56
CA THR A 165 23.81 9.69 -6.44
C THR A 165 23.20 10.89 -5.69
N LYS A 166 22.48 11.76 -6.41
CA LYS A 166 21.72 12.86 -5.80
C LYS A 166 20.57 12.40 -4.89
N LEU A 167 20.11 11.15 -5.02
CA LEU A 167 19.10 10.55 -4.12
C LEU A 167 19.71 9.82 -2.91
N SER A 168 21.03 9.90 -2.67
CA SER A 168 21.70 9.16 -1.60
C SER A 168 21.20 9.46 -0.18
N GLY A 169 20.51 10.58 0.05
CA GLY A 169 19.85 10.93 1.31
C GLY A 169 18.36 10.57 1.40
N ALA A 170 17.74 10.03 0.35
CA ALA A 170 16.31 9.72 0.34
C ALA A 170 16.02 8.50 1.25
N PRO A 171 15.09 8.60 2.22
CA PRO A 171 14.80 7.52 3.15
C PRO A 171 13.95 6.43 2.50
N ILE A 172 14.28 5.17 2.75
CA ILE A 172 13.71 3.99 2.06
C ILE A 172 12.78 3.22 3.00
N GLY A 173 11.54 3.04 2.60
CA GLY A 173 10.55 2.25 3.32
C GLY A 173 10.03 1.07 2.51
N HIS A 174 9.21 0.24 3.17
CA HIS A 174 8.27 -0.65 2.53
C HIS A 174 6.86 -0.22 2.97
N VAL A 175 5.86 -0.57 2.17
CA VAL A 175 4.48 -0.19 2.38
C VAL A 175 3.65 -1.47 2.53
N ASP A 176 2.88 -1.59 3.61
CA ASP A 176 1.99 -2.75 3.80
C ASP A 176 0.86 -2.42 4.80
N THR A 177 -0.08 -3.35 4.91
CA THR A 177 -1.18 -3.38 5.88
C THR A 177 -0.68 -3.57 7.32
N TRP A 178 -1.47 -3.13 8.31
CA TRP A 178 -1.13 -3.39 9.73
C TRP A 178 -1.01 -4.88 10.06
N THR A 179 -1.79 -5.75 9.40
CA THR A 179 -1.77 -7.21 9.66
C THR A 179 -0.45 -7.83 9.21
N ALA A 180 0.14 -7.33 8.13
CA ALA A 180 1.50 -7.70 7.71
C ALA A 180 2.56 -7.14 8.65
N TRP A 181 2.42 -5.90 9.14
CA TRP A 181 3.39 -5.30 10.06
C TRP A 181 3.44 -5.99 11.43
N VAL A 182 2.29 -6.35 12.02
CA VAL A 182 2.26 -7.05 13.31
C VAL A 182 2.63 -8.54 13.21
N ASN A 183 2.74 -9.10 12.00
CA ASN A 183 3.18 -10.47 11.83
C ASN A 183 4.69 -10.57 12.06
N GLY A 184 5.09 -11.23 13.17
CA GLY A 184 6.49 -11.37 13.58
C GLY A 184 7.42 -12.03 12.56
N SER A 185 6.91 -12.79 11.57
CA SER A 185 7.75 -13.31 10.47
C SER A 185 8.35 -12.20 9.59
N ASN A 186 7.75 -11.01 9.61
CA ASN A 186 8.08 -9.89 8.74
C ASN A 186 9.03 -8.88 9.42
N SER A 187 9.45 -9.14 10.66
CA SER A 187 10.23 -8.18 11.47
C SER A 187 11.58 -7.76 10.85
N ALA A 188 12.16 -8.59 9.98
CA ALA A 188 13.37 -8.26 9.24
C ALA A 188 13.16 -7.12 8.22
N VAL A 189 11.95 -6.99 7.65
CA VAL A 189 11.58 -5.87 6.76
C VAL A 189 11.51 -4.59 7.57
N ILE A 190 10.85 -4.62 8.73
CA ILE A 190 10.83 -3.49 9.69
C ILE A 190 12.26 -3.02 10.01
N ASP A 191 13.20 -3.94 10.24
CA ASP A 191 14.59 -3.58 10.53
C ASP A 191 15.32 -2.93 9.35
N ALA A 192 15.06 -3.37 8.11
CA ALA A 192 15.70 -2.85 6.89
C ALA A 192 15.19 -1.47 6.43
N CYS A 193 13.94 -1.12 6.74
CA CYS A 193 13.31 0.15 6.41
C CYS A 193 13.82 1.33 7.25
N ASP A 194 13.73 2.55 6.74
CA ASP A 194 13.97 3.79 7.48
C ASP A 194 12.65 4.33 8.09
N TRP A 195 11.51 4.06 7.44
CA TRP A 195 10.14 4.37 7.85
C TRP A 195 9.18 3.24 7.40
N LEU A 196 8.00 3.15 8.02
CA LEU A 196 6.98 2.14 7.67
C LEU A 196 5.81 2.80 6.95
N GLY A 197 5.45 2.31 5.77
CA GLY A 197 4.23 2.72 5.07
C GLY A 197 3.04 1.90 5.52
N PHE A 198 1.98 2.57 5.95
CA PHE A 198 0.72 1.97 6.35
C PHE A 198 -0.34 2.19 5.27
N ASP A 199 -0.81 1.08 4.69
CA ASP A 199 -1.99 1.04 3.85
C ASP A 199 -3.17 0.52 4.69
N GLY A 200 -4.24 1.33 4.80
CA GLY A 200 -5.25 1.18 5.85
C GLY A 200 -6.66 1.49 5.41
N TYR A 201 -7.47 0.45 5.21
CA TYR A 201 -8.86 0.57 4.74
C TYR A 201 -9.85 -0.14 5.68
N PRO A 202 -10.45 0.57 6.65
CA PRO A 202 -11.54 0.03 7.48
C PRO A 202 -12.70 -0.56 6.66
N TYR A 203 -12.99 0.04 5.50
CA TYR A 203 -13.94 -0.48 4.51
C TYR A 203 -13.74 -1.98 4.19
N PHE A 204 -12.48 -2.42 4.01
CA PHE A 204 -12.16 -3.82 3.70
C PHE A 204 -12.00 -4.74 4.92
N GLN A 205 -12.12 -4.24 6.17
CA GLN A 205 -12.06 -5.07 7.39
C GLN A 205 -13.39 -5.82 7.63
N ASN A 206 -13.87 -6.53 6.61
CA ASN A 206 -15.22 -7.09 6.52
C ASN A 206 -15.50 -8.31 7.43
N THR A 207 -14.50 -8.78 8.17
CA THR A 207 -14.64 -9.76 9.27
C THR A 207 -14.96 -9.10 10.62
N MET A 208 -14.94 -7.76 10.68
CA MET A 208 -15.22 -6.95 11.85
C MET A 208 -16.48 -6.10 11.63
N ALA A 209 -17.00 -5.47 12.68
CA ALA A 209 -17.98 -4.39 12.51
C ALA A 209 -17.27 -3.21 11.83
N ASN A 210 -17.56 -2.98 10.56
CA ASN A 210 -16.87 -2.04 9.68
C ASN A 210 -17.81 -0.99 9.09
N SER A 211 -18.87 -0.61 9.81
CA SER A 211 -19.73 0.50 9.38
C SER A 211 -18.94 1.82 9.39
N ILE A 212 -19.47 2.87 8.77
CA ILE A 212 -18.80 4.18 8.78
C ILE A 212 -18.54 4.69 10.21
N SER A 213 -19.45 4.41 11.15
CA SER A 213 -19.28 4.75 12.58
C SER A 213 -18.22 3.94 13.32
N ASP A 214 -17.80 2.78 12.78
CA ASP A 214 -16.69 1.99 13.32
C ASP A 214 -15.34 2.41 12.69
N ALA A 215 -15.38 3.06 11.52
CA ALA A 215 -14.23 3.24 10.63
C ALA A 215 -13.08 4.01 11.28
N LYS A 216 -13.37 5.10 12.01
CA LYS A 216 -12.35 5.89 12.72
C LYS A 216 -11.61 5.07 13.77
N ALA A 217 -12.34 4.28 14.57
CA ALA A 217 -11.76 3.44 15.62
C ALA A 217 -10.91 2.30 15.03
N LEU A 218 -11.39 1.66 13.96
CA LEU A 218 -10.62 0.65 13.22
C LEU A 218 -9.33 1.23 12.62
N PHE A 219 -9.39 2.44 12.06
CA PHE A 219 -8.20 3.12 11.52
C PHE A 219 -7.18 3.41 12.62
N ASP A 220 -7.60 4.03 13.72
CA ASP A 220 -6.72 4.39 14.85
C ASP A 220 -6.04 3.16 15.47
N ASP A 221 -6.80 2.08 15.71
CA ASP A 221 -6.28 0.81 16.22
C ASP A 221 -5.28 0.16 15.24
N SER A 222 -5.54 0.27 13.93
CA SER A 222 -4.63 -0.23 12.89
C SER A 222 -3.32 0.56 12.83
N VAL A 223 -3.37 1.89 12.92
CA VAL A 223 -2.18 2.75 12.98
C VAL A 223 -1.38 2.48 14.26
N ALA A 224 -2.02 2.49 15.42
CA ALA A 224 -1.36 2.27 16.72
C ALA A 224 -0.67 0.90 16.80
N LYS A 225 -1.24 -0.14 16.17
CA LYS A 225 -0.61 -1.46 16.03
C LYS A 225 0.65 -1.43 15.16
N THR A 226 0.65 -0.68 14.05
CA THR A 226 1.82 -0.47 13.20
C THR A 226 2.91 0.32 13.96
N GLU A 227 2.55 1.41 14.63
CA GLU A 227 3.46 2.21 15.46
C GLU A 227 4.12 1.38 16.57
N ALA A 228 3.35 0.50 17.24
CA ALA A 228 3.85 -0.37 18.31
C ALA A 228 4.95 -1.33 17.85
N VAL A 229 5.02 -1.67 16.55
CA VAL A 229 6.09 -2.51 15.98
C VAL A 229 7.14 -1.72 15.19
N ALA A 230 6.94 -0.42 14.96
CA ALA A 230 7.82 0.43 14.14
C ALA A 230 9.22 0.69 14.75
N LYS A 231 9.50 0.26 15.99
CA LYS A 231 10.80 0.43 16.68
C LYS A 231 11.26 1.89 16.76
N GLY A 232 10.32 2.84 16.86
CA GLY A 232 10.59 4.28 16.90
C GLY A 232 10.85 4.94 15.54
N LYS A 233 10.68 4.21 14.44
CA LYS A 233 10.64 4.77 13.08
C LYS A 233 9.28 5.41 12.84
N GLU A 234 9.23 6.38 11.93
CA GLU A 234 7.96 7.00 11.54
C GLU A 234 7.04 6.01 10.82
N VAL A 235 5.74 6.17 11.03
CA VAL A 235 4.68 5.51 10.25
C VAL A 235 4.05 6.57 9.34
N TRP A 236 4.07 6.33 8.04
CA TRP A 236 3.47 7.21 7.04
C TRP A 236 2.17 6.58 6.53
N ILE A 237 1.11 7.38 6.37
CA ILE A 237 -0.18 6.91 5.86
C ILE A 237 -0.11 6.90 4.34
N THR A 238 0.35 5.78 3.77
CA THR A 238 0.63 5.67 2.34
C THR A 238 -0.59 5.37 1.50
N GLU A 239 -1.62 4.77 2.09
CA GLU A 239 -2.97 4.68 1.54
C GLU A 239 -4.03 4.69 2.65
N THR A 240 -5.04 5.54 2.49
CA THR A 240 -6.34 5.34 3.12
C THR A 240 -7.42 6.08 2.33
N GLY A 241 -8.66 5.60 2.44
CA GLY A 241 -9.82 6.23 1.81
C GLY A 241 -11.10 5.45 2.08
N TRP A 242 -12.22 6.01 1.63
CA TRP A 242 -13.51 5.34 1.66
C TRP A 242 -14.21 5.52 0.31
N PRO A 243 -14.79 4.46 -0.27
CA PRO A 243 -15.27 4.53 -1.63
C PRO A 243 -16.54 5.38 -1.78
N VAL A 244 -16.53 6.25 -2.79
CA VAL A 244 -17.62 7.15 -3.17
C VAL A 244 -18.79 6.41 -3.83
N SER A 245 -18.54 5.23 -4.40
CA SER A 245 -19.56 4.35 -4.98
C SER A 245 -19.06 2.90 -5.07
N GLY A 246 -19.97 1.94 -5.16
CA GLY A 246 -19.62 0.52 -5.33
C GLY A 246 -20.60 -0.44 -4.64
N LYS A 247 -20.12 -1.66 -4.43
CA LYS A 247 -20.75 -2.64 -3.52
C LYS A 247 -20.65 -2.20 -2.06
N THR A 248 -21.27 -2.96 -1.17
CA THR A 248 -21.08 -2.85 0.29
C THR A 248 -20.20 -4.01 0.74
N GLU A 249 -19.19 -3.75 1.56
CA GLU A 249 -18.34 -4.77 2.19
C GLU A 249 -18.79 -4.97 3.63
N ASN A 250 -19.47 -6.08 3.92
CA ASN A 250 -20.14 -6.34 5.21
C ASN A 250 -21.09 -5.19 5.64
N LEU A 251 -20.67 -4.30 6.56
CA LEU A 251 -21.44 -3.12 6.99
C LEU A 251 -20.94 -1.81 6.33
N ALA A 252 -19.83 -1.84 5.60
CA ALA A 252 -19.22 -0.70 4.94
C ALA A 252 -19.92 -0.37 3.62
N ALA A 253 -20.87 0.56 3.64
CA ALA A 253 -21.54 1.01 2.42
C ALA A 253 -20.68 2.05 1.65
N ALA A 254 -20.40 1.78 0.37
CA ALA A 254 -19.71 2.70 -0.54
C ALA A 254 -20.67 3.78 -1.07
N ASN A 255 -20.53 5.02 -0.58
CA ASN A 255 -21.34 6.17 -1.00
C ASN A 255 -20.68 7.50 -0.59
N LEU A 256 -21.08 8.59 -1.23
CA LEU A 256 -20.54 9.94 -0.98
C LEU A 256 -20.69 10.45 0.46
N ALA A 257 -21.79 10.11 1.16
CA ALA A 257 -21.98 10.57 2.53
C ALA A 257 -20.97 9.91 3.48
N ASN A 258 -20.77 8.60 3.35
CA ASN A 258 -19.76 7.87 4.12
C ASN A 258 -18.33 8.29 3.71
N ALA A 259 -18.09 8.54 2.42
CA ALA A 259 -16.79 9.03 1.95
C ALA A 259 -16.43 10.40 2.56
N LYS A 260 -17.42 11.32 2.65
CA LYS A 260 -17.23 12.61 3.35
C LYS A 260 -16.99 12.41 4.85
N THR A 261 -17.79 11.58 5.52
CA THR A 261 -17.59 11.29 6.97
C THR A 261 -16.18 10.74 7.23
N TYR A 262 -15.69 9.83 6.39
CA TYR A 262 -14.34 9.28 6.53
C TYR A 262 -13.24 10.32 6.25
N TRP A 263 -13.45 11.21 5.27
CA TRP A 263 -12.56 12.37 5.04
C TRP A 263 -12.50 13.30 6.25
N ASP A 264 -13.67 13.65 6.82
CA ASP A 264 -13.77 14.56 7.97
C ASP A 264 -13.17 13.96 9.24
N GLU A 265 -13.43 12.67 9.52
CA GLU A 265 -13.00 12.01 10.75
C GLU A 265 -11.57 11.44 10.70
N VAL A 266 -11.12 10.92 9.56
CA VAL A 266 -9.77 10.31 9.41
C VAL A 266 -8.82 11.22 8.65
N GLY A 267 -9.21 11.73 7.47
CA GLY A 267 -8.33 12.56 6.63
C GLY A 267 -7.94 13.88 7.29
N CYS A 268 -8.91 14.70 7.65
CA CYS A 268 -8.71 16.05 8.18
C CYS A 268 -7.82 16.13 9.45
N PRO A 269 -7.84 15.16 10.38
CA PRO A 269 -6.87 15.14 11.48
C PRO A 269 -5.41 14.88 11.05
N LEU A 270 -5.18 14.13 9.97
CA LEU A 270 -3.84 13.76 9.47
C LEU A 270 -3.19 14.87 8.62
N PHE A 271 -3.99 15.53 7.78
CA PHE A 271 -3.54 16.55 6.83
C PHE A 271 -2.74 17.67 7.52
N GLY A 272 -1.56 17.96 6.98
CA GLY A 272 -0.59 18.92 7.49
C GLY A 272 0.20 18.48 8.74
N LYS A 273 -0.03 17.26 9.25
CA LYS A 273 0.61 16.75 10.48
C LYS A 273 1.32 15.40 10.31
N THR A 274 0.78 14.53 9.46
CA THR A 274 1.32 13.19 9.18
C THR A 274 1.50 13.05 7.68
N ASN A 275 2.59 12.45 7.22
CA ASN A 275 2.82 12.16 5.81
C ASN A 275 1.68 11.26 5.30
N THR A 276 0.84 11.78 4.39
CA THR A 276 -0.46 11.17 4.04
C THR A 276 -0.74 11.24 2.54
N TRP A 277 -0.86 10.09 1.89
CA TRP A 277 -1.36 9.99 0.52
C TRP A 277 -2.75 9.36 0.53
N TRP A 278 -3.75 10.18 0.23
CA TRP A 278 -5.14 9.76 0.20
C TRP A 278 -5.42 8.95 -1.07
N TYR A 279 -6.19 7.87 -0.91
CA TYR A 279 -6.59 7.01 -2.00
C TYR A 279 -8.04 7.32 -2.43
N MET A 280 -8.29 7.95 -3.58
CA MET A 280 -7.32 8.59 -4.49
C MET A 280 -7.96 9.79 -5.21
N LEU A 281 -7.20 10.55 -6.00
CA LEU A 281 -7.74 11.70 -6.73
C LEU A 281 -8.83 11.25 -7.72
N GLN A 282 -8.46 10.42 -8.70
CA GLN A 282 -9.33 9.90 -9.74
C GLN A 282 -8.98 8.44 -10.05
N ASP A 283 -9.98 7.57 -10.05
CA ASP A 283 -9.90 6.19 -10.54
C ASP A 283 -10.91 5.90 -11.67
N ALA A 284 -11.95 6.72 -11.81
CA ALA A 284 -13.08 6.49 -12.70
C ALA A 284 -12.85 6.90 -14.17
N ASN A 285 -11.66 6.71 -14.73
CA ASN A 285 -11.28 7.23 -16.05
C ASN A 285 -10.61 6.17 -16.96
N PRO A 286 -11.23 5.76 -18.09
CA PRO A 286 -12.56 6.15 -18.59
C PRO A 286 -13.71 5.33 -17.97
N VAL A 287 -13.42 4.26 -17.25
CA VAL A 287 -14.40 3.35 -16.63
C VAL A 287 -14.44 3.57 -15.12
N THR A 288 -15.63 3.62 -14.52
CA THR A 288 -15.78 3.65 -13.05
C THR A 288 -15.54 2.25 -12.47
N PRO A 289 -14.54 2.03 -11.59
CA PRO A 289 -14.32 0.74 -10.94
C PRO A 289 -15.41 0.46 -9.88
N ASN A 290 -15.41 -0.77 -9.34
CA ASN A 290 -16.34 -1.16 -8.28
C ASN A 290 -15.60 -1.96 -7.18
N PRO A 291 -15.38 -1.39 -5.98
CA PRO A 291 -15.71 0.00 -5.60
C PRO A 291 -14.87 1.06 -6.33
N SER A 292 -15.27 2.33 -6.20
CA SER A 292 -14.52 3.50 -6.69
C SER A 292 -14.26 4.48 -5.53
N PHE A 293 -13.02 4.96 -5.46
CA PHE A 293 -12.45 5.81 -4.41
C PHE A 293 -12.08 7.22 -4.89
N GLY A 294 -12.14 7.50 -6.19
CA GLY A 294 -11.83 8.82 -6.75
C GLY A 294 -12.68 9.92 -6.12
N ILE A 295 -12.04 10.89 -5.46
CA ILE A 295 -12.73 12.06 -4.88
C ILE A 295 -13.20 13.06 -5.95
N VAL A 296 -12.73 12.92 -7.19
CA VAL A 296 -13.29 13.56 -8.39
C VAL A 296 -13.87 12.50 -9.33
N GLY A 297 -14.89 12.88 -10.11
CA GLY A 297 -15.58 11.97 -11.02
C GLY A 297 -14.77 11.55 -12.23
N SER A 298 -15.42 10.89 -13.21
CA SER A 298 -14.77 10.42 -14.44
C SER A 298 -14.22 11.54 -15.33
N THR A 299 -14.76 12.75 -15.21
CA THR A 299 -14.15 13.97 -15.76
C THR A 299 -13.31 14.63 -14.68
N LEU A 300 -12.01 14.81 -14.95
CA LEU A 300 -11.08 15.46 -14.04
C LEU A 300 -11.52 16.92 -13.80
N SER A 301 -11.60 17.33 -12.54
CA SER A 301 -12.17 18.63 -12.14
C SER A 301 -11.60 19.08 -10.80
N THR A 302 -11.41 20.38 -10.62
CA THR A 302 -11.06 20.97 -9.31
C THR A 302 -12.24 21.00 -8.34
N THR A 303 -13.47 20.74 -8.81
CA THR A 303 -14.65 20.58 -7.95
C THR A 303 -14.81 19.12 -7.54
N PRO A 304 -14.60 18.78 -6.26
CA PRO A 304 -14.71 17.41 -5.75
C PRO A 304 -16.17 16.93 -5.66
N LEU A 305 -16.35 15.61 -5.53
CA LEU A 305 -17.68 14.97 -5.42
C LEU A 305 -18.38 15.19 -4.06
N PHE A 306 -17.61 15.62 -3.05
CA PHE A 306 -18.10 16.02 -1.73
C PHE A 306 -17.24 17.17 -1.20
N ASP A 307 -17.75 17.94 -0.24
CA ASP A 307 -17.00 19.05 0.36
C ASP A 307 -15.79 18.54 1.16
N LEU A 308 -14.60 18.99 0.75
CA LEU A 308 -13.30 18.66 1.36
C LEU A 308 -12.94 19.59 2.53
N SER A 309 -13.78 20.57 2.87
CA SER A 309 -13.46 21.55 3.90
C SER A 309 -13.29 20.92 5.28
N CYS A 310 -12.03 20.85 5.71
CA CYS A 310 -11.68 20.45 7.07
C CYS A 310 -12.08 21.57 8.02
N SER A 311 -13.27 21.46 8.62
CA SER A 311 -13.67 22.34 9.71
C SER A 311 -12.61 22.29 10.81
N ALA A 312 -12.13 23.46 11.26
CA ALA A 312 -11.15 23.55 12.32
C ALA A 312 -11.78 23.00 13.61
N SER A 313 -11.52 21.73 13.90
CA SER A 313 -12.26 20.95 14.90
C SER A 313 -12.01 21.47 16.32
N SER A 314 -12.87 22.41 16.73
CA SER A 314 -12.93 22.98 18.07
C SER A 314 -14.22 22.55 18.76
N SER A 315 -14.30 21.26 19.11
CA SER A 315 -15.29 20.64 20.03
C SER A 315 -14.73 19.25 20.37
N SER A 316 -14.12 18.98 21.54
CA SER A 316 -14.63 19.18 22.90
C SER A 316 -16.08 18.73 23.03
N ALA A 317 -16.28 17.59 23.68
CA ALA A 317 -17.58 16.96 23.82
C ALA A 317 -18.60 17.86 24.53
N ALA A 318 -19.76 18.06 23.89
CA ALA A 318 -20.94 18.66 24.50
C ALA A 318 -22.15 17.76 24.21
N ALA A 319 -22.52 16.94 25.19
CA ALA A 319 -23.69 16.08 25.10
C ALA A 319 -24.97 16.94 25.02
N SER A 320 -25.63 16.95 23.86
CA SER A 320 -26.92 17.62 23.69
C SER A 320 -28.06 16.68 24.08
N SER A 321 -28.57 16.83 25.30
CA SER A 321 -29.84 16.23 25.72
C SER A 321 -31.00 17.17 25.34
N THR A 322 -31.72 16.86 24.25
CA THR A 322 -32.93 17.58 23.87
C THR A 322 -34.18 16.86 24.38
N ALA A 323 -35.01 17.59 25.13
CA ALA A 323 -36.21 17.06 25.77
C ALA A 323 -37.38 16.88 24.80
N LEU A 324 -38.25 15.90 25.10
CA LEU A 324 -39.53 15.69 24.41
C LEU A 324 -40.63 16.65 24.91
N PRO A 325 -41.63 16.99 24.08
CA PRO A 325 -42.49 18.15 24.29
C PRO A 325 -43.68 17.91 25.24
N SER A 326 -44.21 19.02 25.76
CA SER A 326 -45.39 19.06 26.64
C SER A 326 -46.70 18.70 25.94
N ALA A 327 -47.60 18.04 26.67
CA ALA A 327 -49.02 17.94 26.34
C ALA A 327 -49.86 18.41 27.54
N SER A 328 -50.86 19.26 27.29
CA SER A 328 -51.69 19.88 28.33
C SER A 328 -52.99 19.11 28.55
N SER A 329 -53.42 18.90 29.81
CA SER A 329 -54.85 18.93 30.19
C SER A 329 -55.12 19.00 31.69
N VAL A 330 -56.02 19.93 32.02
CA VAL A 330 -56.80 20.20 33.25
C VAL A 330 -56.97 19.12 34.34
N ALA A 331 -56.64 19.54 35.56
CA ALA A 331 -57.44 19.55 36.80
C ALA A 331 -58.36 18.35 37.18
N GLY A 332 -58.12 17.73 38.35
CA GLY A 332 -59.04 16.74 38.92
C GLY A 332 -58.71 16.13 40.29
N GLY A 333 -58.75 16.92 41.37
CA GLY A 333 -59.31 16.52 42.68
C GLY A 333 -58.78 15.33 43.52
N LYS A 334 -58.48 15.67 44.79
CA LYS A 334 -58.53 14.86 46.03
C LYS A 334 -57.32 14.00 46.44
N ALA A 335 -57.01 14.15 47.73
CA ALA A 335 -56.05 13.36 48.49
C ALA A 335 -56.76 12.28 49.34
N SER A 336 -56.14 11.10 49.40
CA SER A 336 -56.10 10.12 50.51
C SER A 336 -54.95 9.19 50.11
N GLY A 337 -53.90 8.95 50.88
CA GLY A 337 -53.90 8.75 52.32
C GLY A 337 -54.00 7.26 52.59
N PHE A 338 -52.86 6.59 52.79
CA PHE A 338 -52.61 5.54 53.79
C PHE A 338 -51.11 5.19 53.82
N ALA A 339 -50.65 4.60 54.92
CA ALA A 339 -49.22 4.51 55.27
C ALA A 339 -48.75 3.07 55.47
N THR A 340 -47.45 2.91 55.75
CA THR A 340 -46.76 1.71 56.27
C THR A 340 -46.67 0.50 55.31
N ALA A 341 -45.66 -0.37 55.38
CA ALA A 341 -44.64 -0.55 56.43
C ALA A 341 -43.23 -0.79 55.86
N ALA A 342 -42.22 -0.61 56.71
CA ALA A 342 -40.84 -1.03 56.47
C ALA A 342 -40.47 -2.22 57.37
N ALA A 343 -39.70 -3.16 56.83
CA ALA A 343 -38.84 -4.12 57.54
C ALA A 343 -37.96 -4.81 56.48
N SER A 344 -36.62 -4.86 56.44
CA SER A 344 -35.49 -4.77 57.40
C SER A 344 -34.80 -6.14 57.57
N SER A 345 -33.47 -6.12 57.68
CA SER A 345 -32.54 -7.27 57.85
C SER A 345 -32.39 -8.21 56.63
N GLY A 346 -31.23 -8.82 56.38
CA GLY A 346 -29.94 -8.64 57.04
C GLY A 346 -28.80 -9.46 56.39
N ALA A 347 -27.66 -8.78 56.19
CA ALA A 347 -26.28 -9.19 56.48
C ALA A 347 -25.71 -10.61 56.16
N ALA A 348 -24.53 -10.57 55.52
CA ALA A 348 -23.38 -11.47 55.65
C ALA A 348 -23.43 -12.90 55.06
N GLY A 349 -22.31 -13.33 54.46
CA GLY A 349 -22.10 -14.73 54.03
C GLY A 349 -21.10 -14.89 52.88
N SER A 350 -19.80 -14.80 53.15
CA SER A 350 -18.76 -15.12 52.15
C SER A 350 -18.55 -16.63 52.00
N ALA A 351 -18.47 -17.15 50.76
CA ALA A 351 -17.79 -18.42 50.47
C ALA A 351 -17.34 -18.50 49.01
N LYS A 352 -16.02 -18.71 48.80
CA LYS A 352 -15.47 -19.25 47.54
C LYS A 352 -15.43 -20.78 47.65
N PRO A 353 -15.62 -21.54 46.56
CA PRO A 353 -15.04 -22.86 46.43
C PRO A 353 -13.71 -22.79 45.65
N THR A 354 -12.65 -23.32 46.25
CA THR A 354 -11.41 -23.71 45.56
C THR A 354 -11.39 -25.22 45.46
N PHE A 355 -10.93 -25.79 44.35
CA PHE A 355 -10.63 -27.22 44.28
C PHE A 355 -9.29 -27.46 43.58
N THR A 356 -8.54 -28.47 44.05
CA THR A 356 -7.15 -28.70 43.65
C THR A 356 -6.90 -30.20 43.43
N VAL A 357 -6.29 -30.49 42.28
CA VAL A 357 -5.49 -31.66 41.87
C VAL A 357 -5.54 -32.95 42.71
N GLY A 358 -5.86 -34.08 42.06
CA GLY A 358 -5.51 -35.46 42.46
C GLY A 358 -4.68 -36.16 41.37
N LYS A 359 -3.84 -37.15 41.73
CA LYS A 359 -2.72 -37.65 40.89
C LYS A 359 -2.56 -39.19 40.89
N GLY A 360 -2.50 -39.81 39.69
CA GLY A 360 -1.96 -41.16 39.40
C GLY A 360 -2.83 -42.37 39.80
N PRO A 361 -2.50 -43.63 39.40
CA PRO A 361 -1.40 -44.15 38.54
C PRO A 361 -1.89 -44.69 37.16
N GLY A 362 -1.09 -45.31 36.25
CA GLY A 362 0.38 -45.42 36.17
C GLY A 362 0.99 -46.73 35.59
N ALA A 363 0.66 -47.18 34.36
CA ALA A 363 1.33 -48.25 33.59
C ALA A 363 1.21 -47.97 32.08
N SER A 364 2.24 -47.91 31.21
CA SER A 364 3.40 -48.81 30.92
C SER A 364 3.10 -49.89 29.87
N TYR A 365 3.46 -49.64 28.60
CA TYR A 365 3.93 -50.66 27.64
C TYR A 365 4.93 -50.05 26.64
N ASN A 366 5.80 -50.90 26.08
CA ASN A 366 7.03 -50.58 25.33
C ASN A 366 7.04 -51.32 23.97
N GLY A 367 7.68 -50.80 22.91
CA GLY A 367 7.70 -51.51 21.61
C GLY A 367 8.26 -50.79 20.36
N THR A 368 9.54 -50.39 20.38
CA THR A 368 10.56 -50.47 19.28
C THR A 368 10.19 -50.46 17.77
N GLY A 369 10.93 -49.64 16.99
CA GLY A 369 11.17 -49.77 15.53
C GLY A 369 11.15 -48.41 14.81
N SER A 370 12.19 -47.77 14.26
CA SER A 370 13.53 -48.09 13.71
C SER A 370 13.59 -48.02 12.17
N TRP A 371 14.18 -46.94 11.65
CA TRP A 371 14.58 -46.65 10.24
C TRP A 371 13.38 -46.36 9.29
N ASN A 372 13.48 -45.56 8.23
CA ASN A 372 14.64 -45.04 7.48
C ASN A 372 14.39 -43.61 6.95
N SER A 373 15.44 -42.83 6.70
CA SER A 373 15.35 -41.50 6.04
C SER A 373 15.89 -41.59 4.62
N THR A 374 15.15 -41.05 3.64
CA THR A 374 15.61 -40.94 2.23
C THR A 374 15.56 -39.49 1.74
N SER A 375 16.65 -38.77 2.02
CA SER A 375 17.02 -37.55 1.31
C SER A 375 17.79 -37.88 0.03
N SER A 376 17.28 -37.47 -1.13
CA SER A 376 17.95 -37.66 -2.42
C SER A 376 18.64 -36.37 -2.87
N ALA A 377 19.94 -36.26 -2.59
CA ALA A 377 20.84 -35.29 -3.21
C ALA A 377 21.96 -36.03 -3.96
N ARG A 378 22.30 -35.59 -5.18
CA ARG A 378 23.43 -36.13 -5.98
C ARG A 378 23.83 -35.11 -7.07
N PRO A 379 25.09 -35.09 -7.55
CA PRO A 379 26.10 -34.31 -6.83
C PRO A 379 26.94 -33.40 -7.73
N SER A 380 27.72 -32.51 -7.11
CA SER A 380 28.88 -31.87 -7.72
C SER A 380 30.11 -32.80 -7.69
N SER A 381 31.01 -32.68 -8.67
CA SER A 381 32.33 -33.32 -8.67
C SER A 381 33.39 -32.38 -9.27
N SER A 382 34.60 -32.42 -8.71
CA SER A 382 35.68 -31.45 -8.98
C SER A 382 37.02 -32.11 -9.35
N ALA A 383 37.77 -31.46 -10.24
CA ALA A 383 39.20 -31.66 -10.57
C ALA A 383 39.58 -33.01 -11.25
N ILE A 384 40.50 -33.06 -12.23
CA ILE A 384 41.94 -32.74 -12.14
C ILE A 384 42.54 -32.33 -13.52
N SER A 385 43.70 -31.67 -13.45
CA SER A 385 44.55 -31.05 -14.49
C SER A 385 44.94 -31.86 -15.73
N GLY A 386 45.25 -31.14 -16.82
CA GLY A 386 46.00 -31.64 -17.98
C GLY A 386 46.34 -30.54 -19.00
N SER A 387 47.61 -30.13 -19.10
CA SER A 387 48.10 -29.03 -19.94
C SER A 387 48.76 -29.50 -21.24
N SER A 388 48.56 -28.81 -22.39
CA SER A 388 49.65 -28.25 -23.24
C SER A 388 49.23 -27.81 -24.67
N SER A 389 49.67 -26.60 -25.06
CA SER A 389 50.25 -26.17 -26.36
C SER A 389 49.53 -26.31 -27.72
N GLY A 390 49.52 -25.19 -28.48
CA GLY A 390 49.45 -25.11 -29.96
C GLY A 390 48.43 -24.09 -30.48
N SER A 391 48.75 -22.84 -30.84
CA SER A 391 49.30 -22.35 -32.14
C SER A 391 48.51 -22.84 -33.38
N SER A 392 48.05 -22.01 -34.34
CA SER A 392 48.47 -20.63 -34.72
C SER A 392 47.48 -19.88 -35.64
N SER A 393 47.78 -18.59 -35.89
CA SER A 393 47.67 -17.86 -37.17
C SER A 393 46.30 -17.54 -37.83
N SER A 394 45.83 -16.31 -37.58
CA SER A 394 45.65 -15.19 -38.55
C SER A 394 45.12 -15.41 -39.98
N GLY A 395 44.16 -14.56 -40.39
CA GLY A 395 43.86 -14.24 -41.79
C GLY A 395 42.96 -12.99 -41.92
N SER A 396 43.47 -11.90 -42.50
CA SER A 396 42.76 -10.61 -42.63
C SER A 396 42.61 -10.16 -44.09
N SER A 397 41.39 -9.86 -44.53
CA SER A 397 41.01 -8.99 -45.68
C SER A 397 39.47 -9.09 -45.88
N GLY A 398 38.74 -8.12 -46.45
CA GLY A 398 39.09 -6.77 -46.89
C GLY A 398 38.08 -6.23 -47.92
N SER A 399 37.60 -5.01 -47.71
CA SER A 399 37.09 -4.07 -48.73
C SER A 399 35.79 -4.34 -49.53
N SER A 400 34.78 -3.49 -49.22
CA SER A 400 34.02 -2.60 -50.13
C SER A 400 33.21 -3.14 -51.33
N GLY A 401 31.97 -2.63 -51.47
CA GLY A 401 31.20 -2.69 -52.71
C GLY A 401 29.79 -2.10 -52.62
N SER A 402 29.65 -0.77 -52.71
CA SER A 402 28.34 -0.10 -52.81
C SER A 402 27.83 -0.10 -54.25
N GLY A 403 26.55 -0.40 -54.47
CA GLY A 403 25.88 -0.30 -55.77
C GLY A 403 24.36 -0.22 -55.60
N ALA A 404 23.70 0.71 -56.29
CA ALA A 404 22.32 1.11 -56.00
C ALA A 404 21.34 0.91 -57.17
N SER A 405 20.05 0.90 -56.84
CA SER A 405 18.87 1.20 -57.70
C SER A 405 18.50 0.22 -58.82
N GLY A 406 17.19 -0.05 -58.99
CA GLY A 406 16.66 -0.76 -60.17
C GLY A 406 15.29 -1.45 -60.07
N GLN A 407 14.21 -0.67 -60.00
CA GLN A 407 12.85 -0.94 -60.54
C GLN A 407 12.23 -2.36 -60.58
N SER A 408 11.10 -2.49 -59.87
CA SER A 408 9.80 -3.08 -60.30
C SER A 408 9.72 -4.24 -61.31
N SER A 409 9.04 -5.32 -60.91
CA SER A 409 7.79 -5.75 -61.58
C SER A 409 7.06 -6.85 -60.81
N SER A 410 5.75 -6.96 -61.04
CA SER A 410 4.84 -7.92 -60.43
C SER A 410 4.87 -9.30 -61.10
N SER A 411 4.77 -10.38 -60.32
CA SER A 411 4.09 -11.59 -60.79
C SER A 411 3.45 -12.39 -59.65
N THR A 412 2.28 -12.94 -59.96
CA THR A 412 1.46 -13.82 -59.12
C THR A 412 2.08 -15.22 -59.01
N GLY A 413 2.01 -15.84 -57.83
CA GLY A 413 2.45 -17.23 -57.66
C GLY A 413 1.93 -17.84 -56.35
N SER A 414 0.89 -18.68 -56.46
CA SER A 414 0.24 -19.39 -55.36
C SER A 414 1.21 -20.14 -54.45
N SER A 415 1.00 -20.08 -53.13
CA SER A 415 1.66 -20.96 -52.16
C SER A 415 0.64 -21.72 -51.32
N SER A 416 0.86 -23.03 -51.24
CA SER A 416 0.06 -24.01 -50.52
C SER A 416 0.26 -23.88 -49.00
N ALA A 417 -0.77 -24.19 -48.21
CA ALA A 417 -0.56 -24.61 -46.82
C ALA A 417 0.30 -25.90 -46.80
N PRO A 418 1.10 -26.12 -45.75
CA PRO A 418 0.52 -26.88 -44.63
C PRO A 418 1.03 -26.55 -43.23
N SER A 419 0.31 -27.09 -42.24
CA SER A 419 0.77 -27.55 -40.92
C SER A 419 1.38 -26.55 -39.94
N SER A 420 0.55 -26.20 -38.96
CA SER A 420 0.90 -25.72 -37.63
C SER A 420 2.10 -26.45 -37.03
N SER A 421 3.06 -25.70 -36.48
CA SER A 421 4.09 -26.22 -35.56
C SER A 421 4.42 -25.15 -34.54
N HIS A 422 4.47 -25.55 -33.27
CA HIS A 422 4.52 -24.69 -32.10
C HIS A 422 5.71 -23.70 -32.12
N ILE A 423 5.42 -22.41 -31.94
CA ILE A 423 6.39 -21.43 -31.47
C ILE A 423 5.90 -20.91 -30.11
N LEU A 424 6.73 -21.10 -29.09
CA LEU A 424 6.56 -20.50 -27.77
C LEU A 424 6.88 -18.99 -27.89
N SER A 425 5.86 -18.16 -28.00
CA SER A 425 6.00 -16.71 -27.84
C SER A 425 5.85 -16.33 -26.36
N ASN A 426 6.75 -15.46 -25.88
CA ASN A 426 6.67 -14.91 -24.53
C ASN A 426 5.36 -14.12 -24.35
N ALA A 427 4.43 -14.66 -23.57
CA ALA A 427 3.24 -13.94 -23.12
C ALA A 427 3.58 -13.08 -21.89
N ALA A 428 4.11 -11.88 -22.14
CA ALA A 428 4.39 -10.86 -21.12
C ALA A 428 3.72 -9.51 -21.47
N SER A 429 2.49 -9.58 -22.01
CA SER A 429 1.68 -8.42 -22.40
C SER A 429 0.21 -8.73 -22.09
N GLY A 430 -0.37 -8.05 -21.09
CA GLY A 430 -1.80 -8.22 -20.77
C GLY A 430 -2.14 -8.47 -19.29
N ILE A 431 -1.45 -7.84 -18.34
CA ILE A 431 -2.01 -7.63 -16.99
C ILE A 431 -2.67 -6.25 -16.98
N SER A 432 -3.87 -6.18 -17.55
CA SER A 432 -4.74 -5.02 -17.37
C SER A 432 -5.47 -5.15 -16.03
N GLY A 433 -5.50 -4.07 -15.24
CA GLY A 433 -6.44 -3.85 -14.14
C GLY A 433 -6.71 -5.04 -13.20
N SER A 434 -5.76 -5.36 -12.32
CA SER A 434 -6.05 -6.11 -11.08
C SER A 434 -5.36 -5.46 -9.88
N ILE A 435 -5.45 -4.13 -9.83
CA ILE A 435 -5.48 -3.37 -8.58
C ILE A 435 -6.94 -3.41 -8.11
N PHE A 436 -7.17 -3.44 -6.79
CA PHE A 436 -8.36 -3.99 -6.13
C PHE A 436 -8.46 -5.52 -6.21
N GLY A 437 -8.15 -6.17 -5.09
CA GLY A 437 -8.61 -7.53 -4.84
C GLY A 437 -10.14 -7.56 -4.91
N ALA A 438 -10.68 -8.21 -5.94
CA ALA A 438 -12.11 -8.44 -6.04
C ALA A 438 -12.53 -9.40 -4.93
N VAL A 439 -13.01 -8.84 -3.81
CA VAL A 439 -13.67 -9.60 -2.75
C VAL A 439 -14.94 -10.22 -3.31
N VAL A 440 -14.80 -11.45 -3.83
CA VAL A 440 -15.93 -12.28 -4.20
C VAL A 440 -16.43 -12.93 -2.92
N ALA A 441 -17.57 -12.46 -2.44
CA ALA A 441 -18.29 -13.03 -1.32
C ALA A 441 -18.48 -14.55 -1.50
N VAL A 442 -18.10 -15.32 -0.47
CA VAL A 442 -18.48 -16.72 -0.32
C VAL A 442 -19.43 -16.82 0.87
N CYS A 443 -20.73 -16.77 0.58
CA CYS A 443 -21.74 -17.06 1.58
C CYS A 443 -21.81 -18.56 1.86
N LEU A 444 -21.79 -18.90 3.15
CA LEU A 444 -22.51 -20.00 3.80
C LEU A 444 -22.55 -21.38 3.11
N ALA A 445 -21.79 -22.31 3.67
CA ALA A 445 -22.34 -23.64 4.00
C ALA A 445 -21.56 -24.26 5.18
N LEU A 446 -22.20 -24.37 6.36
CA LEU A 446 -22.29 -25.59 7.20
C LEU A 446 -22.68 -25.29 8.65
N ALA A 447 -23.99 -25.22 8.89
CA ALA A 447 -24.66 -25.77 10.08
C ALA A 447 -26.18 -25.77 9.83
N ALA A 448 -26.93 -26.86 9.83
CA ALA A 448 -26.64 -28.29 9.60
C ALA A 448 -28.01 -28.94 9.29
N LEU A 449 -28.09 -29.85 8.30
CA LEU A 449 -29.28 -30.15 7.47
C LEU A 449 -29.52 -29.11 6.35
#